data_AF-F8AI61-F1
#
_entry.id   AF-F8AI61-F1
#
_cell.length_a   1.000
_cell.length_b   1.000
_cell.length_c   1.000
_cell.angle_alpha   90.00
_cell.angle_beta   90.00
_cell.angle_gamma   90.00
#
_symmetry.space_group_name_H-M   'P 1'
#
loop_
_entity.id
_entity.type
_entity.pdbx_description
1 polymer ?
#
loop_
_entity_poly.entity_id
_entity_poly.type
_entity_poly.pdbx_seq_one_letter_code
_entity_poly.pdbx_strand_id
1 'polypeptide(L)' 'MKIVEIDVRLPCNKRGALLKMLSSKLRGKIKEAHLYPPDSRGFSEVLIEVETDEDPSSIMSELRRILHGVPFKIKVMQA' A
#
# COMPACT_ATOMS: atom_id res chain seq x y z
N MET A 1 -2.43 -7.58 17.64
CA MET A 1 -2.41 -7.81 16.18
C MET A 1 -3.55 -7.08 15.51
N LYS A 2 -3.21 -6.12 14.64
CA LYS A 2 -4.15 -5.45 13.74
C LYS A 2 -3.72 -5.76 12.31
N ILE A 3 -4.69 -5.95 11.41
CA ILE A 3 -4.43 -6.14 9.99
C ILE A 3 -4.85 -4.87 9.26
N VAL A 4 -3.92 -4.27 8.52
CA VAL A 4 -4.18 -3.08 7.72
C VAL A 4 -4.09 -3.48 6.25
N GLU A 5 -5.22 -3.37 5.56
CA GLU A 5 -5.32 -3.58 4.13
C GLU A 5 -5.13 -2.22 3.43
N ILE A 6 -4.18 -2.18 2.51
CA ILE A 6 -3.80 -0.98 1.76
C ILE A 6 -4.08 -1.28 0.29
N ASP A 7 -5.05 -0.57 -0.29
CA ASP A 7 -5.39 -0.63 -1.71
C ASP A 7 -4.85 0.62 -2.40
N VAL A 8 -3.88 0.46 -3.30
CA VAL A 8 -3.21 1.56 -3.99
C VAL A 8 -3.38 1.43 -5.50
N ARG A 9 -3.81 2.51 -6.15
CA ARG A 9 -3.80 2.63 -7.60
C ARG A 9 -2.55 3.33 -8.08
N LEU A 10 -1.59 2.56 -8.60
CA LEU A 10 -0.30 3.05 -9.05
C LEU A 10 -0.28 3.24 -10.58
N PRO A 11 0.22 4.37 -11.10
CA PRO A 11 0.41 4.51 -12.54
C PRO A 11 1.59 3.64 -13.01
N CYS A 12 1.44 2.92 -14.13
CA CYS A 12 2.42 1.93 -14.62
C CYS A 12 3.85 2.48 -14.76
N ASN A 13 3.97 3.71 -15.22
CA ASN A 13 5.25 4.38 -15.43
C ASN A 13 6.04 4.65 -14.14
N LYS A 14 5.37 4.76 -12.99
CA LYS A 14 6.00 4.99 -11.67
C LYS A 14 5.84 3.81 -10.72
N ARG A 15 5.14 2.74 -11.13
CA ARG A 15 4.80 1.57 -10.31
C ARG A 15 6.02 0.99 -9.60
N GLY A 16 7.11 0.74 -10.33
CA GLY A 16 8.32 0.13 -9.76
C GLY A 16 8.97 0.98 -8.66
N ALA A 17 9.05 2.30 -8.87
CA ALA A 17 9.60 3.23 -7.88
C ALA A 17 8.73 3.30 -6.61
N LEU A 18 7.41 3.40 -6.79
CA LEU A 18 6.46 3.46 -5.68
C LEU A 18 6.42 2.14 -4.89
N LEU A 19 6.43 1.00 -5.57
CA LEU A 19 6.53 -0.32 -4.92
C LEU A 19 7.81 -0.48 -4.10
N LYS A 20 8.95 0.01 -4.62
CA LYS A 20 10.22 -0.02 -3.88
C LYS A 20 10.17 0.84 -2.61
N MET A 21 9.54 2.01 -2.69
CA MET A 21 9.34 2.88 -1.51
C MET A 21 8.41 2.23 -0.48
N LEU A 22 7.29 1.66 -0.93
CA LEU A 22 6.32 0.97 -0.08
C LEU A 22 6.94 -0.25 0.61
N SER A 23 7.62 -1.11 -0.15
CA SER A 23 8.22 -2.33 0.39
C SER A 23 9.35 -2.04 1.37
N SER A 24 10.14 -0.97 1.15
CA SER A 24 11.16 -0.53 2.09
C SER A 24 10.58 -0.08 3.44
N LYS A 25 9.37 0.49 3.43
CA LYS A 25 8.72 1.06 4.62
C LYS A 25 7.89 0.04 5.38
N LEU A 26 7.21 -0.83 4.65
CA LEU A 26 6.41 -1.91 5.20
C LEU A 26 7.24 -3.18 5.45
N ARG A 27 8.57 -3.10 5.33
CA ARG A 27 9.48 -4.24 5.46
C ARG A 27 9.28 -4.96 6.79
N GLY A 28 9.05 -6.27 6.73
CA GLY A 28 8.84 -7.11 7.91
C GLY A 28 7.43 -7.03 8.50
N LYS A 29 6.54 -6.19 7.95
CA LYS A 29 5.14 -6.08 8.33
C LYS A 29 4.18 -6.60 7.24
N ILE A 30 4.66 -6.74 6.01
CA ILE A 30 3.87 -7.28 4.89
C ILE A 30 3.57 -8.76 5.16
N LYS A 31 2.29 -9.07 5.27
CA LYS A 31 1.78 -10.43 5.35
C LYS A 31 1.53 -11.00 3.96
N GLU A 32 0.86 -10.22 3.11
CA GLU A 32 0.52 -10.59 1.75
C GLU A 32 0.51 -9.36 0.84
N ALA A 33 0.79 -9.57 -0.45
CA ALA A 33 0.70 -8.52 -1.45
C ALA A 33 0.18 -9.09 -2.78
N HIS A 34 -0.88 -8.49 -3.31
CA HIS A 34 -1.47 -8.82 -4.60
C HIS A 34 -1.20 -7.70 -5.59
N LEU A 35 -0.57 -8.04 -6.72
CA LEU A 35 -0.32 -7.10 -7.80
C LEU A 35 -1.24 -7.44 -8.96
N TYR A 36 -2.18 -6.54 -9.26
CA TYR A 36 -3.11 -6.72 -10.35
C TYR A 36 -2.55 -6.15 -11.66
N PRO A 37 -2.92 -6.74 -12.81
CA PRO A 37 -2.56 -6.18 -14.10
C PRO A 37 -3.09 -4.74 -14.24
N PRO A 38 -2.48 -3.93 -15.10
CA PRO A 38 -2.94 -2.58 -15.33
C PRO A 38 -4.30 -2.53 -16.02
N ASP A 39 -5.10 -1.53 -15.65
CA ASP A 39 -6.34 -1.19 -16.31
C ASP A 39 -6.11 -0.53 -17.68
N SER A 40 -7.18 -0.34 -18.43
CA SER A 40 -7.15 0.31 -19.76
C SER A 40 -6.67 1.77 -19.73
N ARG A 41 -6.50 2.37 -18.55
CA ARG A 41 -6.01 3.73 -18.33
C ARG A 41 -4.55 3.76 -17.87
N GLY A 42 -3.90 2.61 -17.78
CA GLY A 42 -2.49 2.49 -17.37
C GLY A 42 -2.27 2.59 -15.86
N PHE A 43 -3.27 2.26 -15.05
CA PHE A 43 -3.14 2.14 -13.59
C PHE A 43 -3.18 0.68 -13.16
N SER A 44 -2.26 0.29 -12.30
CA SER A 44 -2.18 -1.04 -11.70
C SER A 44 -2.65 -0.93 -10.25
N GLU A 45 -3.60 -1.78 -9.87
CA GLU A 45 -4.06 -1.92 -8.49
C GLU A 45 -3.09 -2.82 -7.72
N VAL A 46 -2.77 -2.42 -6.49
CA VAL A 46 -1.91 -3.16 -5.59
C VAL A 46 -2.58 -3.22 -4.23
N LEU A 47 -2.88 -4.43 -3.78
CA LEU A 47 -3.41 -4.70 -2.45
C LEU A 47 -2.27 -5.21 -1.57
N ILE A 48 -2.06 -4.57 -0.42
CA ILE A 48 -1.02 -4.95 0.53
C ILE A 48 -1.68 -5.17 1.89
N GLU A 49 -1.53 -6.37 2.43
CA GLU A 49 -1.91 -6.66 3.80
C GLU A 49 -0.70 -6.52 4.72
N VAL A 50 -0.86 -5.69 5.74
CA VAL A 50 0.17 -5.38 6.71
C VAL A 50 -0.30 -5.80 8.10
N GLU A 51 0.48 -6.64 8.76
CA GLU A 51 0.27 -7.01 10.14
C GLU A 51 1.11 -6.12 11.04
N THR A 52 0.48 -5.45 12.00
CA THR A 52 1.14 -4.53 12.91
C THR A 52 0.51 -4.58 14.29
N ASP A 53 1.35 -4.56 15.32
CA ASP A 53 0.90 -4.33 16.70
C ASP A 53 0.89 -2.83 17.05
N GLU A 54 1.51 -2.00 16.21
CA GLU A 54 1.52 -0.55 16.33
C GLU A 54 0.22 0.11 15.86
N ASP A 55 0.05 1.38 16.20
CA ASP A 55 -1.11 2.15 15.78
C ASP A 55 -1.14 2.35 14.24
N PRO A 56 -2.25 2.01 13.56
CA PRO A 56 -2.38 2.16 12.11
C PRO A 56 -2.16 3.59 11.60
N SER A 57 -2.40 4.61 12.43
CA SER A 57 -2.31 6.02 12.03
C SER A 57 -0.89 6.44 11.63
N SER A 58 0.13 5.80 12.20
CA SER A 58 1.53 6.04 11.82
C SER A 58 1.80 5.59 10.38
N ILE A 59 1.37 4.37 10.06
CA ILE A 59 1.46 3.80 8.71
C ILE A 59 0.66 4.64 7.72
N MET A 60 -0.55 5.07 8.07
CA MET A 60 -1.38 5.93 7.21
C MET A 60 -0.69 7.27 6.90
N SER A 61 -0.06 7.89 7.90
CA SER A 61 0.64 9.16 7.74
C SER A 61 1.86 9.05 6.84
N GLU A 62 2.63 7.97 6.97
CA GLU A 62 3.77 7.71 6.07
C GLU A 62 3.31 7.39 4.64
N LEU A 63 2.28 6.57 4.48
CA LEU A 63 1.71 6.25 3.17
C LEU A 63 1.20 7.51 2.45
N ARG A 64 0.55 8.43 3.17
CA ARG A 64 0.15 9.75 2.63
C ARG A 64 1.34 10.54 2.07
N ARG A 65 2.51 10.48 2.72
CA ARG A 65 3.72 11.17 2.24
C ARG A 65 4.32 10.48 1.01
N ILE A 66 4.35 9.15 0.98
CA ILE A 66 4.95 8.37 -0.12
C ILE A 66 4.06 8.40 -1.37
N LEU A 67 2.75 8.26 -1.18
CA LEU A 67 1.74 8.20 -2.23
C LEU A 67 1.19 9.60 -2.56
N HIS A 68 1.95 10.65 -2.32
CA HIS A 68 1.52 12.02 -2.56
C HIS A 68 1.11 12.22 -4.02
N GLY A 69 -0.17 12.55 -4.26
CA GLY A 69 -0.74 12.70 -5.60
C GLY A 69 -1.16 11.39 -6.28
N VAL A 70 -1.13 10.26 -5.55
CA VAL A 70 -1.60 8.96 -6.02
C VAL A 70 -2.87 8.58 -5.25
N PRO A 71 -3.95 8.17 -5.92
CA PRO A 71 -5.15 7.71 -5.24
C PRO A 71 -4.89 6.37 -4.53
N PHE A 72 -5.20 6.32 -3.24
CA PHE A 72 -5.14 5.09 -2.45
C PHE A 72 -6.28 5.06 -1.44
N LYS A 73 -6.63 3.85 -1.01
CA LYS A 73 -7.59 3.55 0.04
C LYS A 73 -6.89 2.72 1.11
N ILE A 74 -7.24 2.97 2.36
CA ILE A 74 -6.74 2.19 3.49
C ILE A 74 -7.95 1.69 4.24
N LYS A 75 -7.97 0.40 4.51
CA LYS A 75 -8.99 -0.27 5.30
C LYS A 75 -8.31 -0.93 6.49
N VAL A 76 -8.64 -0.47 7.68
CA VAL A 76 -8.13 -1.06 8.92
C VAL A 76 -9.11 -2.12 9.38
N MET A 77 -8.62 -3.36 9.52
CA MET A 77 -9.37 -4.47 10.10
C MET A 77 -8.76 -4.81 11.46
N GLN A 78 -9.56 -4.70 12.52
CA GLN A 78 -9.18 -5.24 13.82
C GLN A 78 -9.63 -6.70 13.85
N ALA A 79 -8.66 -7.61 13.98
CA ALA A 79 -8.89 -9.03 14.25
C ALA A 79 -8.85 -9.26 15.76
#